data_AF-A0A3D1TIW4-F1
#
_entry.id   AF-A0A3D1TIW4-F1
#
_cell.length_a   1.000
_cell.length_b   1.000
_cell.length_c   1.000
_cell.angle_alpha   90.00
_cell.angle_beta   90.00
_cell.angle_gamma   90.00
#
_symmetry.space_group_name_H-M   'P 1'
#
loop_
_entity.id
_entity.type
_entity.pdbx_description
1 polymer ?
#
loop_
_entity_poly.entity_id
_entity_poly.type
_entity_poly.pdbx_seq_one_letter_code
_entity_poly.pdbx_strand_id
1 'polypeptide(L)'
;MIGIKSPGKRQISMRKSLADAEKPGGGRGPRGWENLMSQGSKKKRANLEGVGGTGGGAAAADRPEASDPITILKELWTHSPESRARLVVFGAMVVLVVVLYHFQGNSLDVPNYTRSLFRYLYTRWTGADSNYGHGPIVVLVSCWLVWRKREELLATTKNPNWVGLLGIAAALALHWIGLRGQLPRISAFSLLLLMWSSVLHLWGWRTAKIVIFPIGFLFFVIPLGFLDTSVAVRMRILASTIAVDTLKVFGLDVTREGTMLFFNTGDAVGSRFRLDVAAPCSGIRSLIALSSLTAVYAYLTQRNHLKQLILFASAIPLAIIGNVARITLLGLIAQGFGEEVLFRELGIPLRWMAKDLHEMSGYLVFVIAIALMFLIGSFLDKNWKETFLRWKASLISPTSSPSA
;
A
#
# COMPACT_ATOMS: atom_id res chain seq x y z
N MET A 1 -11.50 -60.09 -5.26
CA MET A 1 -11.53 -60.43 -3.82
C MET A 1 -10.11 -60.44 -3.30
N ILE A 2 -9.79 -59.51 -2.40
CA ILE A 2 -8.75 -59.50 -1.35
C ILE A 2 -8.84 -58.08 -0.78
N GLY A 3 -9.40 -57.94 0.42
CA GLY A 3 -9.54 -56.66 1.11
C GLY A 3 -8.53 -56.55 2.25
N ILE A 4 -8.07 -55.34 2.55
CA ILE A 4 -7.39 -54.98 3.80
C ILE A 4 -7.83 -53.56 4.21
N LYS A 5 -7.91 -53.39 5.54
CA LYS A 5 -8.64 -52.45 6.40
C LYS A 5 -8.18 -50.98 6.37
N SER A 6 -9.11 -50.09 6.76
CA SER A 6 -8.84 -48.69 7.12
C SER A 6 -8.17 -48.56 8.50
N PRO A 7 -7.40 -47.49 8.77
CA PRO A 7 -6.95 -47.16 10.11
C PRO A 7 -7.67 -45.90 10.64
N GLY A 8 -8.67 -46.13 11.50
CA GLY A 8 -9.14 -45.16 12.48
C GLY A 8 -8.49 -45.40 13.84
N LYS A 9 -8.38 -44.33 14.65
CA LYS A 9 -7.87 -44.25 16.04
C LYS A 9 -6.38 -43.90 16.20
N ARG A 10 -6.05 -42.61 16.05
CA ARG A 10 -4.82 -42.02 16.62
C ARG A 10 -4.93 -40.50 16.91
N GLN A 11 -6.06 -40.05 17.48
CA GLN A 11 -6.23 -38.63 17.82
C GLN A 11 -6.85 -38.32 19.20
N ILE A 12 -6.88 -39.28 20.15
CA ILE A 12 -7.59 -39.07 21.43
C ILE A 12 -6.66 -38.95 22.66
N SER A 13 -5.33 -39.13 22.56
CA SER A 13 -4.45 -39.09 23.76
C SER A 13 -3.75 -37.76 24.05
N MET A 14 -3.97 -36.67 23.29
CA MET A 14 -3.19 -35.41 23.45
C MET A 14 -3.99 -34.21 23.99
N ARG A 15 -5.26 -34.40 24.35
CA ARG A 15 -6.13 -33.34 24.95
C ARG A 15 -6.29 -33.42 26.47
N LYS A 16 -5.62 -34.35 27.15
CA LYS A 16 -5.76 -34.56 28.60
C LYS A 16 -4.57 -34.04 29.45
N SER A 17 -3.57 -33.41 28.84
CA SER A 17 -2.33 -32.98 29.52
C SER A 17 -2.17 -31.46 29.70
N LEU A 18 -3.19 -30.65 29.35
CA LEU A 18 -3.11 -29.18 29.44
C LEU A 18 -4.19 -28.57 30.36
N ALA A 19 -4.99 -29.40 31.05
CA ALA A 19 -6.06 -28.94 31.93
C ALA A 19 -5.68 -28.88 33.43
N ASP A 20 -4.46 -29.30 33.80
CA ASP A 20 -4.04 -29.40 35.21
C ASP A 20 -3.01 -28.33 35.65
N ALA A 21 -2.81 -27.27 34.86
CA ALA A 21 -1.84 -26.21 35.16
C ALA A 21 -2.45 -24.89 35.66
N GLU A 22 -3.65 -24.92 36.26
CA GLU A 22 -4.24 -23.77 36.93
C GLU A 22 -4.77 -24.15 38.32
N LYS A 23 -3.99 -23.86 39.38
CA LYS A 23 -4.43 -23.12 40.58
C LYS A 23 -3.28 -22.86 41.58
N PRO A 24 -3.42 -21.83 42.44
CA PRO A 24 -2.31 -21.04 42.96
C PRO A 24 -1.79 -21.52 44.33
N GLY A 25 -0.47 -21.57 44.49
CA GLY A 25 0.20 -21.80 45.77
C GLY A 25 1.06 -20.59 46.13
N GLY A 26 0.75 -19.96 47.26
CA GLY A 26 1.48 -18.80 47.79
C GLY A 26 2.87 -19.12 48.32
N GLY A 27 3.78 -18.15 48.20
CA GLY A 27 5.13 -18.19 48.78
C GLY A 27 5.91 -16.91 48.47
N ARG A 28 6.43 -16.27 49.52
CA ARG A 28 7.02 -14.91 49.58
C ARG A 28 8.27 -14.70 48.69
N GLY A 29 8.39 -13.51 48.10
CA GLY A 29 9.59 -12.92 47.46
C GLY A 29 9.54 -11.38 47.47
N PRO A 30 10.67 -10.64 47.34
CA PRO A 30 10.99 -9.52 48.24
C PRO A 30 10.41 -8.14 47.86
N ARG A 31 9.85 -7.45 48.88
CA ARG A 31 9.31 -6.07 48.88
C ARG A 31 10.38 -4.96 48.76
N GLY A 32 11.32 -5.08 47.83
CA GLY A 32 12.43 -4.13 47.66
C GLY A 32 12.28 -3.10 46.53
N TRP A 33 11.47 -3.40 45.51
CA TRP A 33 11.53 -2.67 44.23
C TRP A 33 10.47 -1.56 44.07
N GLU A 34 9.32 -1.67 44.73
CA GLU A 34 8.23 -0.68 44.61
C GLU A 34 8.57 0.65 45.30
N ASN A 35 9.40 0.62 46.36
CA ASN A 35 9.82 1.84 47.05
C ASN A 35 10.83 2.67 46.25
N LEU A 36 11.63 2.06 45.36
CA LEU A 36 12.61 2.76 44.51
C LEU A 36 11.93 3.51 43.34
N MET A 37 10.89 2.92 42.75
CA MET A 37 10.11 3.55 41.67
C MET A 37 9.22 4.70 42.19
N SER A 38 8.68 4.54 43.40
CA SER A 38 7.90 5.57 44.11
C SER A 38 8.74 6.81 44.44
N GLN A 39 9.98 6.61 44.93
CA GLN A 39 10.87 7.74 45.26
C GLN A 39 11.42 8.46 44.01
N GLY A 40 11.69 7.74 42.91
CA GLY A 40 12.12 8.34 41.65
C GLY A 40 11.06 9.25 41.01
N SER A 41 9.78 8.85 41.08
CA SER A 41 8.66 9.63 40.53
C SER A 41 8.35 10.88 41.36
N LYS A 42 8.42 10.79 42.70
CA LYS A 42 8.24 11.94 43.60
C LYS A 42 9.38 12.96 43.49
N LYS A 43 10.64 12.50 43.35
CA LYS A 43 11.79 13.39 43.17
C LYS A 43 11.78 14.10 41.81
N LYS A 44 11.18 13.48 40.78
CA LYS A 44 10.99 14.09 39.45
C LYS A 44 9.85 15.12 39.41
N ARG A 45 8.80 14.95 40.24
CA ARG A 45 7.73 15.95 40.42
C ARG A 45 8.18 17.16 41.25
N ALA A 46 8.92 16.94 42.35
CA ALA A 46 9.42 18.04 43.17
C ALA A 46 10.43 18.95 42.43
N ASN A 47 11.17 18.41 41.46
CA ASN A 47 12.12 19.19 40.66
C ASN A 47 11.45 19.98 39.51
N LEU A 48 10.17 19.74 39.22
CA LEU A 48 9.40 20.47 38.21
C LEU A 48 8.52 21.58 38.83
N GLU A 49 8.28 21.53 40.14
CA GLU A 49 7.47 22.51 40.89
C GLU A 49 8.32 23.61 41.55
N GLY A 50 9.66 23.53 41.49
CA GLY A 50 10.60 24.47 42.11
C GLY A 50 11.05 25.65 41.24
N VAL A 51 10.53 25.81 40.02
CA VAL A 51 10.87 26.96 39.14
C VAL A 51 9.58 27.68 38.76
N GLY A 52 8.94 28.28 39.77
CA GLY A 52 7.89 29.26 39.60
C GLY A 52 8.50 30.66 39.46
N GLY A 53 8.36 31.25 38.27
CA GLY A 53 8.81 32.61 37.98
C GLY A 53 8.17 33.17 36.70
N THR A 54 6.94 33.66 36.87
CA THR A 54 6.24 34.73 36.11
C THR A 54 5.85 34.49 34.63
N GLY A 55 4.53 34.44 34.39
CA GLY A 55 3.94 35.05 33.19
C GLY A 55 2.92 34.20 32.42
N GLY A 56 1.62 34.53 32.58
CA GLY A 56 0.59 34.36 31.54
C GLY A 56 -0.10 32.99 31.49
N GLY A 57 -1.30 32.91 32.05
CA GLY A 57 -2.19 31.76 31.91
C GLY A 57 -2.58 31.53 30.45
N ALA A 58 -2.09 30.43 29.88
CA ALA A 58 -2.71 29.78 28.73
C ALA A 58 -3.29 28.46 29.25
N ALA A 59 -4.62 28.39 29.31
CA ALA A 59 -5.33 27.15 29.61
C ALA A 59 -4.79 26.04 28.71
N ALA A 60 -4.35 24.94 29.34
CA ALA A 60 -3.99 23.72 28.64
C ALA A 60 -5.22 23.25 27.86
N ALA A 61 -5.22 23.48 26.55
CA ALA A 61 -6.23 22.94 25.66
C ALA A 61 -6.11 21.41 25.71
N ASP A 62 -7.07 20.76 26.36
CA ASP A 62 -7.29 19.34 26.28
C ASP A 62 -7.26 18.92 24.80
N ARG A 63 -6.39 17.97 24.47
CA ARG A 63 -6.44 17.32 23.15
C ARG A 63 -7.77 16.56 23.11
N PRO A 64 -8.68 16.84 22.16
CA PRO A 64 -9.95 16.18 22.13
C PRO A 64 -9.73 14.67 21.94
N GLU A 65 -10.30 13.90 22.85
CA GLU A 65 -10.34 12.44 22.83
C GLU A 65 -10.96 11.99 21.50
N ALA A 66 -10.44 10.92 20.89
CA ALA A 66 -10.89 10.46 19.59
C ALA A 66 -12.39 10.11 19.62
N SER A 67 -13.22 11.01 19.10
CA SER A 67 -14.68 10.87 19.10
C SER A 67 -15.16 9.56 18.45
N ASP A 68 -15.93 8.78 19.21
CA ASP A 68 -16.58 7.52 18.79
C ASP A 68 -17.46 7.75 17.52
N PRO A 69 -17.41 6.88 16.49
CA PRO A 69 -18.29 6.94 15.33
C PRO A 69 -19.77 7.14 15.64
N ILE A 70 -20.27 6.53 16.71
CA ILE A 70 -21.67 6.67 17.11
C ILE A 70 -21.95 8.10 17.58
N THR A 71 -21.01 8.71 18.29
CA THR A 71 -21.11 10.10 18.75
C THR A 71 -21.08 11.08 17.58
N ILE A 72 -20.22 10.85 16.57
CA ILE A 72 -20.17 11.67 15.35
C ILE A 72 -21.50 11.60 14.57
N LEU A 73 -22.06 10.39 14.43
CA LEU A 73 -23.35 10.21 13.77
C LEU A 73 -24.48 10.90 14.54
N LYS A 74 -24.46 10.84 15.87
CA LYS A 74 -25.41 11.57 16.72
C LYS A 74 -25.26 13.08 16.53
N GLU A 75 -24.04 13.59 16.56
CA GLU A 75 -23.74 15.01 16.40
C GLU A 75 -24.19 15.54 15.03
N LEU A 76 -23.92 14.80 13.95
CA LEU A 76 -24.42 15.09 12.60
C LEU A 76 -25.96 15.07 12.51
N TRP A 77 -26.61 14.18 13.26
CA TRP A 77 -28.06 14.03 13.27
C TRP A 77 -28.77 15.11 14.10
N THR A 78 -28.14 15.60 15.17
CA THR A 78 -28.77 16.53 16.14
C THR A 78 -28.69 18.01 15.75
N HIS A 79 -27.81 18.39 14.81
CA HIS A 79 -27.43 19.80 14.64
C HIS A 79 -28.41 20.70 13.83
N SER A 80 -29.28 20.16 12.95
CA SER A 80 -30.39 20.93 12.32
C SER A 80 -31.29 20.04 11.42
N PRO A 81 -32.55 20.43 11.14
CA PRO A 81 -33.41 19.72 10.18
C PRO A 81 -32.81 19.66 8.76
N GLU A 82 -32.08 20.70 8.33
CA GLU A 82 -31.35 20.69 7.06
C GLU A 82 -30.23 19.64 7.04
N SER A 83 -29.52 19.44 8.16
CA SER A 83 -28.45 18.46 8.25
C SER A 83 -29.00 17.04 8.14
N ARG A 84 -30.16 16.78 8.74
CA ARG A 84 -30.89 15.51 8.63
C ARG A 84 -31.35 15.27 7.18
N ALA A 85 -31.91 16.28 6.53
CA ALA A 85 -32.32 16.18 5.12
C ALA A 85 -31.13 15.84 4.21
N ARG A 86 -29.97 16.49 4.40
CA ARG A 86 -28.75 16.20 3.63
C ARG A 86 -28.26 14.77 3.86
N LEU A 87 -28.32 14.26 5.09
CA LEU A 87 -27.89 12.90 5.40
C LEU A 87 -28.83 11.85 4.79
N VAL A 88 -30.14 12.11 4.79
CA VAL A 88 -31.15 11.26 4.13
C VAL A 88 -30.94 11.25 2.62
N VAL A 89 -30.75 12.42 2.01
CA VAL A 89 -30.46 12.54 0.57
C VAL A 89 -29.16 11.82 0.23
N PHE A 90 -28.10 11.98 1.03
CA PHE A 90 -26.85 11.25 0.84
C PHE A 90 -27.06 9.74 0.94
N GLY A 91 -27.78 9.25 1.95
CA GLY A 91 -28.11 7.84 2.09
C GLY A 91 -28.87 7.30 0.87
N ALA A 92 -29.88 8.03 0.40
CA ALA A 92 -30.63 7.68 -0.79
C ALA A 92 -29.75 7.67 -2.05
N MET A 93 -28.85 8.65 -2.21
CA MET A 93 -27.87 8.69 -3.30
C MET A 93 -26.93 7.49 -3.23
N VAL A 94 -26.40 7.13 -2.06
CA VAL A 94 -25.54 5.95 -1.89
C VAL A 94 -26.28 4.68 -2.28
N VAL A 95 -27.52 4.49 -1.82
CA VAL A 95 -28.34 3.33 -2.20
C VAL A 95 -28.59 3.30 -3.71
N LEU A 96 -28.96 4.44 -4.30
CA LEU A 96 -29.19 4.55 -5.74
C LEU A 96 -27.91 4.21 -6.53
N VAL A 97 -26.75 4.72 -6.10
CA VAL A 97 -25.45 4.41 -6.70
C VAL A 97 -25.15 2.92 -6.60
N VAL A 98 -25.32 2.32 -5.42
CA VAL A 98 -25.10 0.88 -5.26
C VAL A 98 -26.02 0.10 -6.19
N VAL A 99 -27.31 0.42 -6.26
CA VAL A 99 -28.26 -0.25 -7.15
C VAL A 99 -27.87 -0.07 -8.62
N LEU A 100 -27.65 1.17 -9.08
CA LEU A 100 -27.28 1.45 -10.47
C LEU A 100 -25.99 0.73 -10.86
N TYR A 101 -24.93 0.86 -10.08
CA TYR A 101 -23.63 0.26 -10.42
C TYR A 101 -23.56 -1.25 -10.13
N HIS A 102 -24.45 -1.81 -9.32
CA HIS A 102 -24.53 -3.26 -9.10
C HIS A 102 -25.36 -3.96 -10.16
N PHE A 103 -26.49 -3.38 -10.59
CA PHE A 103 -27.38 -4.00 -11.59
C PHE A 103 -27.09 -3.54 -13.03
N GLN A 104 -26.47 -2.38 -13.21
CA GLN A 104 -26.11 -1.78 -14.51
C GLN A 104 -24.61 -1.47 -14.60
N GLY A 105 -23.80 -2.19 -13.82
CA GLY A 105 -22.37 -2.02 -13.70
C GLY A 105 -21.49 -2.54 -14.83
N ASN A 106 -22.10 -3.08 -15.90
CA ASN A 106 -21.44 -3.42 -17.17
C ASN A 106 -20.44 -4.59 -17.11
N SER A 107 -20.60 -5.57 -18.00
CA SER A 107 -19.55 -6.56 -18.28
C SER A 107 -19.62 -7.08 -19.71
N LEU A 108 -18.46 -7.09 -20.38
CA LEU A 108 -18.22 -7.76 -21.67
C LEU A 108 -18.35 -9.29 -21.58
N ASP A 109 -18.43 -9.83 -20.36
CA ASP A 109 -18.33 -11.25 -20.06
C ASP A 109 -19.25 -11.56 -18.87
N VAL A 110 -20.55 -11.49 -19.18
CA VAL A 110 -21.67 -11.74 -18.26
C VAL A 110 -21.54 -13.08 -17.51
N PRO A 111 -21.04 -14.18 -18.12
CA PRO A 111 -20.81 -15.44 -17.40
C PRO A 111 -19.85 -15.31 -16.21
N ASN A 112 -18.79 -14.50 -16.35
CA ASN A 112 -17.74 -14.40 -15.34
C ASN A 112 -17.97 -13.27 -14.32
N TYR A 113 -18.56 -12.15 -14.74
CA TYR A 113 -18.63 -10.94 -13.90
C TYR A 113 -20.03 -10.48 -13.53
N THR A 114 -21.11 -11.08 -14.08
CA THR A 114 -22.50 -10.56 -14.00
C THR A 114 -22.62 -9.09 -14.44
N ARG A 115 -23.78 -8.45 -14.33
CA ARG A 115 -23.95 -7.02 -14.69
C ARG A 115 -23.40 -6.04 -13.63
N SER A 116 -22.52 -6.47 -12.72
CA SER A 116 -22.11 -5.70 -11.54
C SER A 116 -20.69 -5.16 -11.66
N LEU A 117 -20.53 -3.84 -11.48
CA LEU A 117 -19.23 -3.18 -11.49
C LEU A 117 -18.40 -3.61 -10.29
N PHE A 118 -19.04 -3.75 -9.14
CA PHE A 118 -18.37 -4.18 -7.91
C PHE A 118 -17.84 -5.60 -8.04
N ARG A 119 -18.60 -6.49 -8.68
CA ARG A 119 -18.11 -7.84 -8.98
C ARG A 119 -16.98 -7.83 -10.00
N TYR A 120 -17.09 -7.01 -11.05
CA TYR A 120 -16.00 -6.81 -12.00
C TYR A 120 -14.70 -6.39 -11.29
N LEU A 121 -14.75 -5.36 -10.45
CA LEU A 121 -13.60 -4.88 -9.69
C LEU A 121 -13.07 -5.96 -8.73
N TYR A 122 -13.95 -6.60 -7.97
CA TYR A 122 -13.59 -7.67 -7.04
C TYR A 122 -12.89 -8.85 -7.73
N THR A 123 -13.42 -9.34 -8.85
CA THR A 123 -12.79 -10.42 -9.61
C THR A 123 -11.45 -9.96 -10.20
N ARG A 124 -11.34 -8.70 -10.64
CA ARG A 124 -10.07 -8.15 -11.11
C ARG A 124 -9.05 -8.00 -9.99
N TRP A 125 -9.45 -7.88 -8.72
CA TRP A 125 -8.51 -7.84 -7.60
C TRP A 125 -8.12 -9.23 -7.09
N THR A 126 -9.05 -10.20 -7.14
CA THR A 126 -8.88 -11.53 -6.51
C THR A 126 -8.50 -12.64 -7.48
N GLY A 127 -8.54 -12.40 -8.79
CA GLY A 127 -8.11 -13.37 -9.79
C GLY A 127 -6.65 -13.79 -9.62
N ALA A 128 -6.35 -15.07 -9.86
CA ALA A 128 -5.02 -15.66 -9.65
C ALA A 128 -3.90 -14.92 -10.40
N ASP A 129 -4.18 -14.43 -11.62
CA ASP A 129 -3.23 -13.69 -12.45
C ASP A 129 -3.38 -12.16 -12.34
N SER A 130 -4.01 -11.67 -11.26
CA SER A 130 -4.27 -10.25 -11.10
C SER A 130 -3.02 -9.44 -10.76
N ASN A 131 -2.84 -8.31 -11.45
CA ASN A 131 -1.87 -7.27 -11.09
C ASN A 131 -2.41 -6.26 -10.05
N TYR A 132 -3.67 -6.41 -9.61
CA TYR A 132 -4.40 -5.45 -8.80
C TYR A 132 -4.80 -5.98 -7.42
N GLY A 133 -4.05 -6.95 -6.88
CA GLY A 133 -4.30 -7.54 -5.56
C GLY A 133 -4.27 -6.54 -4.40
N HIS A 134 -3.68 -5.35 -4.59
CA HIS A 134 -3.68 -4.25 -3.62
C HIS A 134 -5.04 -3.51 -3.53
N GLY A 135 -5.95 -3.72 -4.47
CA GLY A 135 -7.23 -3.01 -4.58
C GLY A 135 -8.05 -2.93 -3.29
N PRO A 136 -8.29 -4.04 -2.57
CA PRO A 136 -9.03 -4.03 -1.30
C PRO A 136 -8.38 -3.14 -0.24
N ILE A 137 -7.05 -3.16 -0.14
CA ILE A 137 -6.29 -2.35 0.81
C ILE A 137 -6.44 -0.86 0.47
N VAL A 138 -6.42 -0.50 -0.82
CA VAL A 138 -6.64 0.88 -1.26
C VAL A 138 -8.01 1.40 -0.84
N VAL A 139 -9.07 0.59 -0.96
CA VAL A 139 -10.41 0.96 -0.48
C VAL A 139 -10.40 1.20 1.03
N LEU A 140 -9.83 0.29 1.81
CA LEU A 140 -9.73 0.44 3.27
C LEU A 140 -8.94 1.69 3.68
N VAL A 141 -7.81 1.95 3.01
CA VAL A 141 -6.99 3.14 3.24
C VAL A 141 -7.74 4.41 2.87
N SER A 142 -8.49 4.43 1.76
CA SER A 142 -9.34 5.57 1.38
C SER A 142 -10.40 5.86 2.45
N CYS A 143 -11.10 4.84 2.93
CA CYS A 143 -12.06 4.98 4.04
C CYS A 143 -11.39 5.50 5.32
N TRP A 144 -10.22 4.96 5.66
CA TRP A 144 -9.45 5.42 6.81
C TRP A 144 -8.95 6.87 6.65
N LEU A 145 -8.58 7.31 5.44
CA LEU A 145 -8.19 8.70 5.18
C LEU A 145 -9.37 9.66 5.37
N VAL A 146 -10.57 9.29 4.91
CA VAL A 146 -11.79 10.07 5.17
C VAL A 146 -12.07 10.13 6.68
N TRP A 147 -11.98 8.99 7.36
CA TRP A 147 -12.14 8.90 8.82
C TRP A 147 -11.15 9.80 9.57
N ARG A 148 -9.88 9.77 9.19
CA ARG A 148 -8.84 10.62 9.79
C ARG A 148 -9.15 12.12 9.62
N LYS A 149 -9.86 12.50 8.56
CA LYS A 149 -10.28 13.87 8.27
C LYS A 149 -11.63 14.26 8.87
N ARG A 150 -12.27 13.39 9.68
CA ARG A 150 -13.62 13.62 10.24
C ARG A 150 -13.78 14.95 10.97
N GLU A 151 -12.82 15.34 11.81
CA GLU A 151 -12.89 16.60 12.57
C GLU A 151 -12.86 17.82 11.64
N GLU A 152 -11.98 17.82 10.63
CA GLU A 152 -11.91 18.86 9.60
C GLU A 152 -13.20 18.91 8.77
N LEU A 153 -13.78 17.74 8.46
CA LEU A 153 -15.05 17.62 7.75
C LEU A 153 -16.21 18.17 8.58
N LEU A 154 -16.25 17.92 9.90
CA LEU A 154 -17.30 18.42 10.79
C LEU A 154 -17.19 19.93 11.02
N ALA A 155 -15.97 20.46 11.18
CA ALA A 155 -15.72 21.88 11.41
C ALA A 155 -15.98 22.78 10.19
N THR A 156 -16.04 22.19 8.99
CA THR A 156 -16.20 22.96 7.75
C THR A 156 -17.63 23.47 7.55
N THR A 157 -17.77 24.74 7.19
CA THR A 157 -19.05 25.37 6.81
C THR A 157 -19.71 24.67 5.61
N LYS A 158 -20.98 24.28 5.75
CA LYS A 158 -21.70 23.47 4.74
C LYS A 158 -22.53 24.33 3.79
N ASN A 159 -21.93 24.69 2.65
CA ASN A 159 -22.58 25.50 1.60
C ASN A 159 -22.82 24.65 0.34
N PRO A 160 -24.05 24.14 0.12
CA PRO A 160 -24.38 23.36 -1.07
C PRO A 160 -24.00 24.08 -2.35
N ASN A 161 -23.59 23.33 -3.37
CA ASN A 161 -23.15 23.92 -4.65
C ASN A 161 -23.82 23.22 -5.84
N TRP A 162 -24.51 23.99 -6.67
CA TRP A 162 -25.17 23.51 -7.89
C TRP A 162 -24.19 22.99 -8.96
N VAL A 163 -22.93 23.42 -8.94
CA VAL A 163 -21.88 22.83 -9.78
C VAL A 163 -21.70 21.34 -9.48
N GLY A 164 -21.94 20.92 -8.22
CA GLY A 164 -21.95 19.50 -7.87
C GLY A 164 -23.03 18.71 -8.61
N LEU A 165 -24.19 19.32 -8.89
CA LEU A 165 -25.26 18.68 -9.67
C LEU A 165 -24.86 18.47 -11.12
N LEU A 166 -24.17 19.45 -11.73
CA LEU A 166 -23.60 19.29 -13.07
C LEU A 166 -22.55 18.16 -13.09
N GLY A 167 -21.71 18.06 -12.06
CA GLY A 167 -20.76 16.97 -11.90
C GLY A 167 -21.43 15.60 -11.76
N ILE A 168 -22.54 15.50 -11.00
CA ILE A 168 -23.37 14.30 -10.89
C ILE A 168 -23.95 13.92 -12.26
N ALA A 169 -24.54 14.86 -12.98
CA ALA A 169 -25.09 14.62 -14.32
C ALA A 169 -24.01 14.13 -15.30
N ALA A 170 -22.82 14.75 -15.29
CA ALA A 170 -21.69 14.31 -16.09
C ALA A 170 -21.21 12.91 -15.72
N ALA A 171 -21.15 12.57 -14.43
CA ALA A 171 -20.79 11.23 -13.97
C ALA A 171 -21.82 10.17 -14.41
N LEU A 172 -23.12 10.46 -14.31
CA LEU A 172 -24.17 9.57 -14.79
C LEU A 172 -24.12 9.40 -16.32
N ALA A 173 -23.84 10.47 -17.07
CA ALA A 173 -23.63 10.40 -18.51
C ALA A 173 -22.41 9.54 -18.88
N LEU A 174 -21.29 9.71 -18.16
CA LEU A 174 -20.10 8.85 -18.32
C LEU A 174 -20.41 7.39 -17.99
N HIS A 175 -21.19 7.13 -16.93
CA HIS A 175 -21.64 5.78 -16.60
C HIS A 175 -22.46 5.17 -17.74
N TRP A 176 -23.40 5.95 -18.29
CA TRP A 176 -24.24 5.55 -19.41
C TRP A 176 -23.41 5.25 -20.67
N ILE A 177 -22.45 6.11 -21.02
CA ILE A 177 -21.51 5.87 -22.12
C ILE A 177 -20.71 4.59 -21.87
N GLY A 178 -20.18 4.40 -20.65
CA GLY A 178 -19.48 3.19 -20.25
C GLY A 178 -20.35 1.96 -20.47
N LEU A 179 -21.59 1.99 -19.99
CA LEU A 179 -22.57 0.90 -20.14
C LEU A 179 -22.87 0.59 -21.61
N ARG A 180 -23.17 1.61 -22.43
CA ARG A 180 -23.49 1.44 -23.85
C ARG A 180 -22.29 0.96 -24.67
N GLY A 181 -21.10 1.43 -24.32
CA GLY A 181 -19.85 1.02 -24.96
C GLY A 181 -19.26 -0.28 -24.43
N GLN A 182 -19.86 -0.91 -23.41
CA GLN A 182 -19.31 -2.08 -22.72
C GLN A 182 -17.89 -1.84 -22.15
N LEU A 183 -17.65 -0.63 -21.64
CA LEU A 183 -16.38 -0.18 -21.04
C LEU A 183 -16.49 -0.04 -19.51
N PRO A 184 -16.33 -1.13 -18.72
CA PRO A 184 -16.50 -1.09 -17.26
C PRO A 184 -15.52 -0.16 -16.55
N ARG A 185 -14.34 0.10 -17.17
CA ARG A 185 -13.36 1.08 -16.67
C ARG A 185 -13.92 2.51 -16.67
N ILE A 186 -14.67 2.89 -17.71
CA ILE A 186 -15.31 4.21 -17.76
C ILE A 186 -16.37 4.32 -16.67
N SER A 187 -17.14 3.26 -16.44
CA SER A 187 -18.07 3.18 -15.31
C SER A 187 -17.34 3.30 -13.96
N ALA A 188 -16.17 2.67 -13.78
CA ALA A 188 -15.38 2.84 -12.56
C ALA A 188 -14.91 4.30 -12.36
N PHE A 189 -14.44 4.96 -13.42
CA PHE A 189 -14.09 6.38 -13.36
C PHE A 189 -15.27 7.27 -13.02
N SER A 190 -16.44 6.97 -13.59
CA SER A 190 -17.64 7.74 -13.31
C SER A 190 -18.08 7.60 -11.85
N LEU A 191 -17.88 6.45 -11.22
CA LEU A 191 -18.15 6.25 -9.79
C LEU A 191 -17.32 7.21 -8.91
N LEU A 192 -16.02 7.34 -9.19
CA LEU A 192 -15.13 8.26 -8.46
C LEU A 192 -15.57 9.72 -8.63
N LEU A 193 -15.90 10.12 -9.87
CA LEU A 193 -16.42 11.45 -10.15
C LEU A 193 -17.74 11.68 -9.40
N LEU A 194 -18.66 10.71 -9.44
CA LEU A 194 -19.96 10.77 -8.79
C LEU A 194 -19.82 10.92 -7.27
N MET A 195 -18.92 10.16 -6.64
CA MET A 195 -18.63 10.27 -5.20
C MET A 195 -18.17 11.69 -4.84
N TRP A 196 -17.20 12.24 -5.58
CA TRP A 196 -16.69 13.58 -5.32
C TRP A 196 -17.72 14.68 -5.59
N SER A 197 -18.44 14.59 -6.72
CA SER A 197 -19.50 15.53 -7.07
C SER A 197 -20.69 15.49 -6.10
N SER A 198 -21.01 14.33 -5.53
CA SER A 198 -22.03 14.20 -4.47
C SER A 198 -21.62 14.97 -3.21
N VAL A 199 -20.34 14.86 -2.81
CA VAL A 199 -19.83 15.62 -1.66
C VAL A 199 -19.87 17.12 -1.95
N LEU A 200 -19.47 17.53 -3.16
CA LEU A 200 -19.54 18.91 -3.59
C LEU A 200 -20.97 19.46 -3.58
N HIS A 201 -21.93 18.69 -4.07
CA HIS A 201 -23.32 19.13 -4.14
C HIS A 201 -23.93 19.36 -2.75
N LEU A 202 -23.73 18.41 -1.83
CA LEU A 202 -24.38 18.41 -0.52
C LEU A 202 -23.68 19.29 0.52
N TRP A 203 -22.35 19.34 0.49
CA TRP A 203 -21.54 19.99 1.54
C TRP A 203 -20.58 21.05 1.02
N GLY A 204 -20.53 21.30 -0.29
CA GLY A 204 -19.81 22.41 -0.88
C GLY A 204 -18.33 22.19 -1.16
N TRP A 205 -17.72 23.21 -1.76
CA TRP A 205 -16.35 23.17 -2.27
C TRP A 205 -15.29 22.94 -1.18
N ARG A 206 -15.49 23.53 0.01
CA ARG A 206 -14.56 23.36 1.14
C ARG A 206 -14.49 21.89 1.59
N THR A 207 -15.66 21.25 1.73
CA THR A 207 -15.74 19.82 2.08
C THR A 207 -15.18 18.93 0.96
N ALA A 208 -15.51 19.24 -0.31
CA ALA A 208 -15.03 18.48 -1.47
C ALA A 208 -13.50 18.51 -1.63
N LYS A 209 -12.84 19.62 -1.25
CA LYS A 209 -11.37 19.71 -1.22
C LYS A 209 -10.73 18.78 -0.21
N ILE A 210 -11.36 18.56 0.95
CA ILE A 210 -10.80 17.70 2.00
C ILE A 210 -10.78 16.24 1.52
N VAL A 211 -11.84 15.80 0.82
CA VAL A 211 -11.98 14.42 0.34
C VAL A 211 -11.40 14.17 -1.04
N ILE A 212 -10.84 15.18 -1.72
CA ILE A 212 -10.33 15.03 -3.09
C ILE A 212 -9.22 13.98 -3.17
N PHE A 213 -8.30 13.96 -2.20
CA PHE A 213 -7.23 12.96 -2.15
C PHE A 213 -7.77 11.58 -1.76
N PRO A 214 -8.56 11.39 -0.68
CA PRO A 214 -9.15 10.09 -0.37
C PRO A 214 -9.94 9.47 -1.52
N ILE A 215 -10.77 10.25 -2.22
CA ILE A 215 -11.56 9.77 -3.36
C ILE A 215 -10.65 9.55 -4.58
N GLY A 216 -9.72 10.48 -4.87
CA GLY A 216 -8.75 10.34 -5.94
C GLY A 216 -7.83 9.12 -5.77
N PHE A 217 -7.52 8.74 -4.53
CA PHE A 217 -6.73 7.55 -4.21
C PHE A 217 -7.40 6.25 -4.66
N LEU A 218 -8.74 6.21 -4.75
CA LEU A 218 -9.46 5.07 -5.32
C LEU A 218 -9.15 4.84 -6.80
N PHE A 219 -8.49 5.78 -7.50
CA PHE A 219 -7.99 5.56 -8.85
C PHE A 219 -7.14 4.28 -8.95
N PHE A 220 -6.35 3.97 -7.91
CA PHE A 220 -5.49 2.78 -7.89
C PHE A 220 -6.26 1.45 -7.85
N VAL A 221 -7.58 1.47 -7.62
CA VAL A 221 -8.42 0.26 -7.66
C VAL A 221 -8.90 -0.07 -9.08
N ILE A 222 -8.79 0.87 -10.02
CA ILE A 222 -9.31 0.75 -11.38
C ILE A 222 -8.26 0.07 -12.26
N PRO A 223 -8.55 -1.12 -12.83
CA PRO A 223 -7.60 -1.80 -13.69
C PRO A 223 -7.43 -1.08 -15.02
N LEU A 224 -6.20 -0.65 -15.33
CA LEU A 224 -5.83 0.02 -16.57
C LEU A 224 -5.22 -0.98 -17.56
N GLY A 225 -5.97 -1.33 -18.60
CA GLY A 225 -5.55 -2.37 -19.55
C GLY A 225 -4.22 -2.09 -20.27
N PHE A 226 -3.89 -0.82 -20.53
CA PHE A 226 -2.62 -0.44 -21.17
C PHE A 226 -1.39 -0.68 -20.27
N LEU A 227 -1.58 -0.70 -18.94
CA LEU A 227 -0.53 -1.03 -18.00
C LEU A 227 -0.16 -2.51 -18.08
N ASP A 228 -1.18 -3.37 -18.15
CA ASP A 228 -1.03 -4.83 -18.22
C ASP A 228 -0.43 -5.31 -19.56
N THR A 229 -0.53 -4.52 -20.63
CA THR A 229 -0.06 -4.87 -21.97
C THR A 229 1.18 -4.07 -22.37
N SER A 230 0.99 -2.85 -22.87
CA SER A 230 2.03 -2.05 -23.51
C SER A 230 3.14 -1.64 -22.55
N VAL A 231 2.78 -1.19 -21.35
CA VAL A 231 3.77 -0.75 -20.35
C VAL A 231 4.50 -1.95 -19.77
N ALA A 232 3.78 -3.03 -19.41
CA ALA A 232 4.38 -4.26 -18.92
C ALA A 232 5.44 -4.81 -19.89
N VAL A 233 5.14 -4.88 -21.19
CA VAL A 233 6.11 -5.35 -22.20
C VAL A 233 7.32 -4.42 -22.29
N ARG A 234 7.11 -3.10 -22.32
CA ARG A 234 8.22 -2.13 -22.38
C ARG A 234 9.12 -2.19 -21.14
N MET A 235 8.53 -2.36 -19.96
CA MET A 235 9.26 -2.56 -18.70
C MET A 235 10.05 -3.86 -18.70
N ARG A 236 9.49 -4.97 -19.24
CA ARG A 236 10.21 -6.25 -19.39
C ARG A 236 11.44 -6.08 -20.26
N ILE A 237 11.29 -5.47 -21.43
CA ILE A 237 12.40 -5.25 -22.36
C ILE A 237 13.48 -4.40 -21.68
N LEU A 238 13.10 -3.26 -21.08
CA LEU A 238 14.05 -2.39 -20.38
C LEU A 238 14.79 -3.13 -19.25
N ALA A 239 14.06 -3.82 -18.38
CA ALA A 239 14.65 -4.53 -17.25
C ALA A 239 15.56 -5.68 -17.72
N SER A 240 15.16 -6.43 -18.75
CA SER A 240 15.98 -7.50 -19.32
C SER A 240 17.27 -6.99 -19.96
N THR A 241 17.24 -5.83 -20.63
CA THR A 241 18.46 -5.21 -21.20
C THR A 241 19.43 -4.84 -20.08
N ILE A 242 18.97 -4.10 -19.06
CA ILE A 242 19.83 -3.69 -17.94
C ILE A 242 20.34 -4.92 -17.17
N ALA A 243 19.50 -5.94 -16.98
CA ALA A 243 19.91 -7.17 -16.30
C ALA A 243 21.02 -7.91 -17.06
N VAL A 244 20.95 -7.99 -18.39
CA VAL A 244 22.02 -8.60 -19.21
C VAL A 244 23.33 -7.84 -19.08
N ASP A 245 23.29 -6.51 -19.17
CA ASP A 245 24.49 -5.70 -18.97
C ASP A 245 25.08 -5.90 -17.57
N THR A 246 24.21 -6.01 -16.56
CA THR A 246 24.60 -6.30 -15.17
C THR A 246 25.22 -7.71 -15.04
N LEU A 247 24.63 -8.74 -15.66
CA LEU A 247 25.14 -10.11 -15.63
C LEU A 247 26.50 -10.24 -16.33
N LYS A 248 26.72 -9.49 -17.42
CA LYS A 248 28.03 -9.41 -18.08
C LYS A 248 29.10 -8.80 -17.19
N VAL A 249 28.75 -7.79 -16.39
CA VAL A 249 29.66 -7.24 -15.36
C VAL A 249 30.05 -8.29 -14.32
N PHE A 250 29.16 -9.23 -14.01
CA PHE A 250 29.45 -10.40 -13.16
C PHE A 250 30.21 -11.53 -13.88
N GLY A 251 30.66 -11.32 -15.12
CA GLY A 251 31.46 -12.28 -15.88
C GLY A 251 30.65 -13.36 -16.61
N LEU A 252 29.33 -13.21 -16.73
CA LEU A 252 28.48 -14.16 -17.45
C LEU A 252 28.32 -13.78 -18.91
N ASP A 253 28.53 -14.73 -19.82
CA ASP A 253 28.27 -14.53 -21.24
C ASP A 253 26.78 -14.76 -21.54
N VAL A 254 26.03 -13.66 -21.58
CA VAL A 254 24.57 -13.67 -21.78
C VAL A 254 24.19 -12.82 -22.99
N THR A 255 23.43 -13.41 -23.90
CA THR A 255 22.79 -12.70 -25.02
C THR A 255 21.28 -12.63 -24.83
N ARG A 256 20.62 -11.64 -25.47
CA ARG A 256 19.18 -11.41 -25.33
C ARG A 256 18.51 -11.42 -26.69
N GLU A 257 17.41 -12.15 -26.81
CA GLU A 257 16.45 -12.00 -27.91
C GLU A 257 15.06 -11.73 -27.34
N GLY A 258 14.52 -10.54 -27.59
CA GLY A 258 13.25 -10.13 -26.96
C GLY A 258 13.36 -10.13 -25.43
N THR A 259 12.53 -10.90 -24.73
CA THR A 259 12.61 -11.04 -23.26
C THR A 259 13.38 -12.29 -22.81
N MET A 260 13.88 -13.08 -23.74
CA MET A 260 14.63 -14.30 -23.44
C MET A 260 16.12 -14.00 -23.29
N LEU A 261 16.73 -14.57 -22.26
CA LEU A 261 18.17 -14.51 -22.00
C LEU A 261 18.77 -15.88 -22.32
N PHE A 262 19.85 -15.88 -23.10
CA PHE A 262 20.60 -17.06 -23.50
C PHE A 262 21.97 -17.01 -22.83
N PHE A 263 22.27 -18.03 -22.02
CA PHE A 263 23.54 -18.15 -21.33
C PHE A 263 24.46 -19.04 -22.17
N ASN A 264 25.56 -18.46 -22.65
CA ASN A 264 26.51 -19.11 -23.55
C ASN A 264 27.75 -19.65 -22.81
N THR A 265 27.86 -19.38 -21.51
CA THR A 265 28.99 -19.76 -20.67
C THR A 265 29.14 -21.28 -20.60
N GLY A 266 30.31 -21.78 -21.01
CA GLY A 266 30.60 -23.20 -21.21
C GLY A 266 31.42 -23.89 -20.12
N ASP A 267 31.39 -23.45 -18.86
CA ASP A 267 32.19 -24.08 -17.81
C ASP A 267 31.37 -24.57 -16.59
N ALA A 268 31.75 -25.78 -16.18
CA ALA A 268 31.23 -26.70 -15.16
C ALA A 268 30.04 -27.61 -15.55
N VAL A 269 29.06 -27.14 -16.33
CA VAL A 269 27.97 -27.98 -16.86
C VAL A 269 27.63 -27.46 -18.25
N GLY A 270 28.07 -28.12 -19.31
CA GLY A 270 28.01 -27.67 -20.72
C GLY A 270 26.59 -27.51 -21.34
N SER A 271 25.59 -27.18 -20.53
CA SER A 271 24.22 -26.93 -20.95
C SER A 271 23.99 -25.44 -21.21
N ARG A 272 23.81 -25.08 -22.48
CA ARG A 272 23.19 -23.80 -22.87
C ARG A 272 21.77 -23.76 -22.28
N PHE A 273 21.56 -22.99 -21.22
CA PHE A 273 20.23 -22.80 -20.66
C PHE A 273 19.64 -21.45 -21.09
N ARG A 274 18.31 -21.39 -21.13
CA ARG A 274 17.56 -20.20 -21.54
C ARG A 274 16.67 -19.78 -20.39
N LEU A 275 16.71 -18.50 -20.04
CA LEU A 275 15.83 -17.92 -19.04
C LEU A 275 14.84 -17.00 -19.74
N ASP A 276 13.58 -17.41 -19.83
CA ASP A 276 12.52 -16.52 -20.32
C ASP A 276 12.01 -15.64 -19.17
N VAL A 277 12.12 -14.33 -19.35
CA VAL A 277 11.53 -13.34 -18.45
C VAL A 277 10.03 -13.27 -18.74
N ALA A 278 9.29 -14.25 -18.21
CA ALA A 278 7.86 -14.43 -18.40
C ALA A 278 7.04 -13.22 -17.89
N ALA A 279 5.75 -13.15 -18.26
CA ALA A 279 4.86 -12.04 -17.89
C ALA A 279 4.86 -11.67 -16.38
N PRO A 280 4.99 -12.61 -15.43
CA PRO A 280 5.13 -12.31 -14.00
C PRO A 280 6.37 -11.47 -13.61
N CYS A 281 7.41 -11.44 -14.45
CA CYS A 281 8.62 -10.62 -14.30
C CYS A 281 8.47 -9.21 -14.90
N SER A 282 7.27 -8.76 -15.26
CA SER A 282 7.08 -7.41 -15.81
C SER A 282 7.31 -6.28 -14.81
N GLY A 283 7.29 -6.58 -13.52
CA GLY A 283 7.37 -5.58 -12.46
C GLY A 283 6.10 -4.72 -12.36
N ILE A 284 5.08 -4.94 -13.18
CA ILE A 284 3.88 -4.07 -13.21
C ILE A 284 3.06 -4.17 -11.93
N ARG A 285 2.91 -5.40 -11.37
CA ARG A 285 2.25 -5.64 -10.09
C ARG A 285 2.94 -4.85 -8.98
N SER A 286 4.28 -4.91 -8.91
CA SER A 286 5.07 -4.16 -7.94
C SER A 286 5.01 -2.65 -8.18
N LEU A 287 5.00 -2.19 -9.44
CA LEU A 287 4.89 -0.77 -9.78
C LEU A 287 3.56 -0.20 -9.28
N ILE A 288 2.42 -0.82 -9.62
CA ILE A 288 1.11 -0.29 -9.25
C ILE A 288 0.94 -0.31 -7.72
N ALA A 289 1.35 -1.40 -7.07
CA ALA A 289 1.33 -1.51 -5.61
C ALA A 289 2.21 -0.41 -4.96
N LEU A 290 3.46 -0.25 -5.43
CA LEU A 290 4.39 0.75 -4.92
C LEU A 290 3.90 2.18 -5.20
N SER A 291 3.31 2.45 -6.36
CA SER A 291 2.68 3.74 -6.67
C SER A 291 1.54 4.09 -5.72
N SER A 292 0.69 3.11 -5.38
CA SER A 292 -0.37 3.35 -4.39
C SER A 292 0.22 3.62 -2.99
N LEU A 293 1.26 2.87 -2.60
CA LEU A 293 1.92 3.05 -1.32
C LEU A 293 2.65 4.39 -1.21
N THR A 294 3.42 4.78 -2.25
CA THR A 294 4.12 6.05 -2.30
C THR A 294 3.14 7.22 -2.32
N ALA A 295 2.01 7.10 -3.01
CA ALA A 295 0.98 8.15 -3.04
C ALA A 295 0.41 8.43 -1.64
N VAL A 296 -0.01 7.39 -0.91
CA VAL A 296 -0.52 7.58 0.45
C VAL A 296 0.59 8.04 1.40
N TYR A 297 1.78 7.44 1.32
CA TYR A 297 2.90 7.82 2.18
C TYR A 297 3.30 9.28 1.97
N ALA A 298 3.44 9.71 0.72
CA ALA A 298 3.70 11.09 0.34
C ALA A 298 2.66 12.06 0.90
N TYR A 299 1.37 11.74 0.74
CA TYR A 299 0.29 12.57 1.26
C TYR A 299 0.33 12.70 2.80
N LEU A 300 0.75 11.65 3.50
CA LEU A 300 0.78 11.65 4.97
C LEU A 300 2.01 12.31 5.58
N THR A 301 3.17 12.24 4.92
CA THR A 301 4.43 12.73 5.50
C THR A 301 4.89 14.06 4.91
N GLN A 302 4.66 14.28 3.61
CA GLN A 302 5.23 15.42 2.89
C GLN A 302 4.28 16.62 2.92
N ARG A 303 4.76 17.77 3.41
CA ARG A 303 3.97 19.02 3.44
C ARG A 303 3.85 19.73 2.09
N ASN A 304 4.85 19.57 1.22
CA ASN A 304 4.92 20.26 -0.07
C ASN A 304 4.46 19.33 -1.21
N HIS A 305 3.55 19.80 -2.05
CA HIS A 305 3.05 19.08 -3.23
C HIS A 305 4.16 18.65 -4.21
N LEU A 306 5.24 19.43 -4.34
CA LEU A 306 6.38 19.04 -5.15
C LEU A 306 7.12 17.83 -4.54
N LYS A 307 7.33 17.82 -3.22
CA LYS A 307 7.93 16.67 -2.53
C LYS A 307 7.02 15.45 -2.62
N GLN A 308 5.70 15.65 -2.52
CA GLN A 308 4.72 14.60 -2.73
C GLN A 308 4.84 14.00 -4.13
N LEU A 309 4.93 14.84 -5.16
CA LEU A 309 5.07 14.41 -6.55
C LEU A 309 6.40 13.69 -6.80
N ILE A 310 7.52 14.20 -6.28
CA ILE A 310 8.83 13.55 -6.40
C ILE A 310 8.80 12.16 -5.75
N LEU A 311 8.27 12.06 -4.54
CA LEU A 311 8.20 10.79 -3.82
C LEU A 311 7.24 9.80 -4.51
N PHE A 312 6.10 10.27 -5.01
CA PHE A 312 5.20 9.45 -5.82
C PHE A 312 5.88 8.95 -7.10
N ALA A 313 6.54 9.86 -7.84
CA ALA A 313 7.25 9.56 -9.07
C ALA A 313 8.42 8.58 -8.86
N SER A 314 9.01 8.54 -7.65
CA SER A 314 10.06 7.59 -7.29
C SER A 314 9.60 6.12 -7.34
N ALA A 315 8.29 5.85 -7.31
CA ALA A 315 7.77 4.48 -7.50
C ALA A 315 8.23 3.84 -8.81
N ILE A 316 8.33 4.62 -9.89
CA ILE A 316 8.73 4.14 -11.22
C ILE A 316 10.18 3.63 -11.21
N PRO A 317 11.20 4.44 -10.89
CA PRO A 317 12.58 3.96 -10.86
C PRO A 317 12.79 2.86 -9.80
N LEU A 318 12.14 2.94 -8.63
CA LEU A 318 12.24 1.88 -7.62
C LEU A 318 11.70 0.53 -8.12
N ALA A 319 10.57 0.53 -8.83
CA ALA A 319 10.02 -0.69 -9.41
C ALA A 319 10.92 -1.26 -10.52
N ILE A 320 11.52 -0.41 -11.36
CA ILE A 320 12.45 -0.84 -12.42
C ILE A 320 13.71 -1.43 -11.79
N ILE A 321 14.35 -0.72 -10.86
CA ILE A 321 15.57 -1.18 -10.17
C ILE A 321 15.30 -2.51 -9.47
N GLY A 322 14.17 -2.60 -8.77
CA GLY A 322 13.77 -3.85 -8.12
C GLY A 322 13.62 -5.00 -9.12
N ASN A 323 12.98 -4.76 -10.26
CA ASN A 323 12.81 -5.77 -11.29
C ASN A 323 14.13 -6.19 -11.94
N VAL A 324 15.05 -5.25 -12.18
CA VAL A 324 16.42 -5.55 -12.65
C VAL A 324 17.15 -6.43 -11.64
N ALA A 325 17.17 -6.03 -10.36
CA ALA A 325 17.81 -6.80 -9.30
C ALA A 325 17.25 -8.22 -9.21
N ARG A 326 15.92 -8.37 -9.38
CA ARG A 326 15.25 -9.66 -9.44
C ARG A 326 15.75 -10.50 -10.61
N ILE A 327 15.72 -9.98 -11.84
CA ILE A 327 16.13 -10.74 -13.04
C ILE A 327 17.61 -11.14 -12.93
N THR A 328 18.48 -10.24 -12.47
CA THR A 328 19.90 -10.52 -12.24
C THR A 328 20.07 -11.61 -11.19
N LEU A 329 19.36 -11.54 -10.06
CA LEU A 329 19.42 -12.57 -9.01
C LEU A 329 18.98 -13.94 -9.54
N LEU A 330 17.88 -14.01 -10.30
CA LEU A 330 17.44 -15.27 -10.92
C LEU A 330 18.49 -15.79 -11.92
N GLY A 331 19.12 -14.92 -12.70
CA GLY A 331 20.19 -15.31 -13.64
C GLY A 331 21.43 -15.87 -12.94
N LEU A 332 21.87 -15.23 -11.85
CA LEU A 332 23.01 -15.69 -11.04
C LEU A 332 22.72 -17.05 -10.38
N ILE A 333 21.51 -17.21 -9.83
CA ILE A 333 21.09 -18.48 -9.22
C ILE A 333 20.99 -19.58 -10.29
N ALA A 334 20.42 -19.29 -11.46
CA ALA A 334 20.30 -20.26 -12.54
C ALA A 334 21.67 -20.76 -13.02
N GLN A 335 22.67 -19.88 -13.14
CA GLN A 335 24.04 -20.27 -13.47
C GLN A 335 24.69 -21.11 -12.36
N GLY A 336 24.55 -20.69 -11.09
CA GLY A 336 25.26 -21.31 -9.98
C GLY A 336 24.79 -22.71 -9.63
N PHE A 337 23.52 -23.03 -9.86
CA PHE A 337 22.95 -24.32 -9.46
C PHE A 337 22.82 -25.33 -10.62
N GLY A 338 22.79 -24.90 -11.89
CA GLY A 338 22.55 -25.79 -13.03
C GLY A 338 21.20 -26.53 -12.97
N GLU A 339 20.62 -26.92 -14.10
CA GLU A 339 19.34 -27.65 -14.07
C GLU A 339 19.48 -29.05 -13.45
N GLU A 340 20.67 -29.67 -13.56
CA GLU A 340 20.91 -31.07 -13.22
C GLU A 340 21.23 -31.33 -11.74
N VAL A 341 22.00 -30.45 -11.06
CA VAL A 341 22.39 -30.67 -9.65
C VAL A 341 21.19 -30.50 -8.73
N LEU A 342 20.32 -29.52 -9.01
CA LEU A 342 19.14 -29.25 -8.21
C LEU A 342 18.10 -30.37 -8.28
N PHE A 343 17.90 -30.97 -9.46
CA PHE A 343 16.99 -32.10 -9.62
C PHE A 343 17.50 -33.36 -8.91
N ARG A 344 18.81 -33.58 -8.95
CA ARG A 344 19.47 -34.80 -8.46
C ARG A 344 19.63 -34.84 -6.93
N GLU A 345 19.91 -33.69 -6.29
CA GLU A 345 20.15 -33.62 -4.84
C GLU A 345 18.88 -33.36 -4.01
N LEU A 346 17.90 -32.61 -4.56
CA LEU A 346 16.69 -32.21 -3.82
C LEU A 346 15.42 -32.91 -4.31
N GLY A 347 15.43 -33.59 -5.46
CA GLY A 347 14.24 -34.25 -6.03
C GLY A 347 13.13 -33.27 -6.46
N ILE A 348 13.44 -31.97 -6.52
CA ILE A 348 12.50 -30.90 -6.88
C ILE A 348 12.77 -30.51 -8.33
N PRO A 349 11.78 -30.57 -9.25
CA PRO A 349 11.95 -30.04 -10.60
C PRO A 349 12.27 -28.55 -10.52
N LEU A 350 13.33 -28.09 -11.21
CA LEU A 350 13.77 -26.69 -11.23
C LEU A 350 12.61 -25.71 -11.46
N ARG A 351 11.60 -26.13 -12.22
CA ARG A 351 10.36 -25.40 -12.49
C ARG A 351 9.53 -25.04 -11.25
N TRP A 352 9.57 -25.85 -10.19
CA TRP A 352 8.90 -25.57 -8.91
C TRP A 352 9.72 -24.61 -8.06
N MET A 353 11.04 -24.85 -7.94
CA MET A 353 11.92 -23.96 -7.19
C MET A 353 11.98 -22.57 -7.83
N ALA A 354 12.03 -22.47 -9.16
CA ALA A 354 12.00 -21.21 -9.89
C ALA A 354 10.68 -20.45 -9.69
N LYS A 355 9.54 -21.14 -9.54
CA LYS A 355 8.25 -20.51 -9.23
C LYS A 355 8.27 -19.93 -7.81
N ASP A 356 8.72 -20.71 -6.83
CA ASP A 356 8.76 -20.29 -5.43
C ASP A 356 9.82 -19.20 -5.19
N LEU A 357 11.00 -19.30 -5.82
CA LEU A 357 12.03 -18.25 -5.84
C LEU A 357 11.54 -17.00 -6.55
N HIS A 358 10.77 -17.14 -7.64
CA HIS A 358 10.19 -16.00 -8.31
C HIS A 358 9.22 -15.26 -7.37
N GLU A 359 8.32 -15.96 -6.68
CA GLU A 359 7.41 -15.34 -5.70
C GLU A 359 8.17 -14.72 -4.52
N MET A 360 9.11 -15.47 -3.91
CA MET A 360 9.91 -15.01 -2.77
C MET A 360 10.81 -13.81 -3.11
N SER A 361 11.50 -13.84 -4.25
CA SER A 361 12.32 -12.71 -4.73
C SER A 361 11.47 -11.47 -4.99
N GLY A 362 10.21 -11.65 -5.41
CA GLY A 362 9.24 -10.56 -5.55
C GLY A 362 8.98 -9.84 -4.22
N TYR A 363 8.74 -10.58 -3.14
CA TYR A 363 8.55 -10.02 -1.80
C TYR A 363 9.80 -9.32 -1.28
N LEU A 364 10.97 -9.95 -1.41
CA LEU A 364 12.24 -9.37 -0.96
C LEU A 364 12.52 -8.02 -1.63
N VAL A 365 12.42 -7.99 -2.96
CA VAL A 365 12.62 -6.78 -3.76
C VAL A 365 11.61 -5.70 -3.38
N PHE A 366 10.36 -6.08 -3.11
CA PHE A 366 9.34 -5.13 -2.68
C PHE A 366 9.65 -4.51 -1.32
N VAL A 367 10.15 -5.30 -0.35
CA VAL A 367 10.59 -4.79 0.95
C VAL A 367 11.76 -3.81 0.80
N ILE A 368 12.74 -4.13 -0.04
CA ILE A 368 13.86 -3.23 -0.35
C ILE A 368 13.35 -1.93 -0.98
N ALA A 369 12.41 -2.01 -1.93
CA ALA A 369 11.81 -0.83 -2.55
C ALA A 369 11.08 0.05 -1.53
N ILE A 370 10.38 -0.54 -0.55
CA ILE A 370 9.76 0.18 0.55
C ILE A 370 10.81 0.88 1.42
N ALA A 371 11.90 0.19 1.79
CA ALA A 371 12.98 0.80 2.56
C ALA A 371 13.61 1.99 1.84
N LEU A 372 13.86 1.86 0.52
CA LEU A 372 14.35 2.95 -0.32
C LEU A 372 13.34 4.10 -0.42
N MET A 373 12.04 3.82 -0.54
CA MET A 373 10.99 4.84 -0.50
C MET A 373 11.04 5.64 0.81
N PHE A 374 11.16 4.97 1.98
CA PHE A 374 11.30 5.64 3.26
C PHE A 374 12.56 6.52 3.31
N LEU A 375 13.67 6.03 2.77
CA LEU A 375 14.93 6.76 2.69
C LEU A 375 14.81 8.02 1.81
N ILE A 376 14.16 7.93 0.65
CA ILE A 376 13.87 9.08 -0.22
C ILE A 376 12.97 10.07 0.51
N GLY A 377 11.93 9.61 1.19
CA GLY A 377 11.05 10.48 1.99
C GLY A 377 11.81 11.23 3.08
N SER A 378 12.64 10.52 3.85
CA SER A 378 13.48 11.12 4.89
C SER A 378 14.49 12.12 4.32
N PHE A 379 15.08 11.80 3.17
CA PHE A 379 16.01 12.67 2.46
C PHE A 379 15.34 13.96 1.97
N LEU A 380 14.10 13.86 1.47
CA LEU A 380 13.31 15.02 1.04
C LEU A 380 12.92 15.92 2.21
N ASP A 381 12.70 15.37 3.41
CA ASP A 381 12.34 16.14 4.61
C ASP A 381 13.51 16.85 5.28
N LYS A 382 14.75 16.45 5.02
CA LYS A 382 15.93 17.15 5.53
C LYS A 382 15.99 18.59 5.02
N ASN A 383 16.23 19.52 5.95
CA ASN A 383 16.43 20.93 5.63
C ASN A 383 17.86 21.17 5.12
N TRP A 384 18.10 20.88 3.84
CA TRP A 384 19.42 20.96 3.21
C TRP A 384 20.10 22.32 3.38
N LYS A 385 19.34 23.42 3.45
CA LYS A 385 19.90 24.75 3.71
C LYS A 385 20.56 24.82 5.08
N GLU A 386 19.89 24.33 6.11
CA GLU A 386 20.42 24.33 7.47
C GLU A 386 21.56 23.32 7.62
N THR A 387 21.46 22.14 7.01
CA THR A 387 22.55 21.16 6.98
C THR A 387 23.79 21.71 6.29
N PHE A 388 23.62 22.39 5.15
CA PHE A 388 24.71 23.02 4.42
C PHE A 388 25.34 24.18 5.20
N LEU A 389 24.52 25.01 5.87
CA LEU A 389 25.02 26.09 6.72
C LEU A 389 25.77 25.56 7.95
N ARG A 390 25.28 24.49 8.60
CA ARG A 390 25.99 23.81 9.69
C ARG A 390 27.30 23.19 9.21
N TRP A 391 27.29 22.53 8.06
CA TRP A 391 28.50 21.97 7.44
C TRP A 391 29.51 23.07 7.10
N LYS A 392 29.07 24.15 6.46
CA LYS A 392 29.92 25.32 6.17
C LYS A 392 30.48 25.94 7.46
N ALA A 393 29.67 26.06 8.51
CA ALA A 393 30.12 26.55 9.81
C ALA A 393 31.18 25.63 10.45
N SER A 394 31.04 24.31 10.33
CA SER A 394 32.02 23.34 10.84
C SER A 394 33.36 23.35 10.10
N LEU A 395 33.38 23.81 8.84
CA LEU A 395 34.61 23.99 8.07
C LEU A 395 35.32 25.32 8.37
N ILE A 396 34.58 26.30 8.90
CA ILE A 396 35.09 27.65 9.19
C ILE A 396 35.45 27.79 10.68
N SER A 397 34.92 26.95 11.56
CA SER A 397 35.33 26.90 12.97
C SER A 397 36.80 26.47 13.06
N PRO A 398 37.72 27.32 13.53
CA PRO A 398 39.06 26.86 13.85
C PRO A 398 38.91 25.83 14.95
N THR A 399 39.49 24.66 14.77
CA THR A 399 39.76 23.72 15.86
C THR A 399 40.46 24.51 16.96
N SER A 400 39.75 24.92 18.00
CA SER A 400 40.38 25.39 19.22
C SER A 400 41.16 24.20 19.75
N SER A 401 42.47 24.24 19.54
CA SER A 401 43.43 23.34 20.18
C SER A 401 43.12 23.26 21.67
N PRO A 402 43.16 22.07 22.30
CA PRO A 402 43.12 21.99 23.75
C PRO A 402 44.38 22.69 24.27
N SER A 403 44.21 23.81 24.95
CA SER A 403 45.30 24.45 25.70
C SER A 403 45.74 23.50 26.81
N ALA A 404 47.06 23.29 26.87
CA ALA A 404 47.81 22.50 27.84
C ALA A 404 47.55 22.90 29.31
#